data_AF-A0AAV2R9D3-F1
#
_entry.id   AF-A0AAV2R9D3-F1
#
_cell.length_a   1.000
_cell.length_b   1.000
_cell.length_c   1.000
_cell.angle_alpha   90.00
_cell.angle_beta   90.00
_cell.angle_gamma   90.00
#
_symmetry.space_group_name_H-M   'P 1'
#
loop_
_entity.id
_entity.type
_entity.pdbx_description
1 polymer ?
#
loop_
_entity_poly.entity_id
_entity_poly.type
_entity_poly.pdbx_seq_one_letter_code
_entity_poly.pdbx_strand_id
1 'polypeptide(L)'
;MDEEQKSLEYVDFEYIPRHTVTMRKWRIEEFSAQARVRKTCTSDKNDYVYKDKSQRNSMRISKKKIAEKVNSSTIENGQLVWVKVKGSRPWPAIVVEAEKCGLASLPARAVMVFWLGDGRFGNVKKSNVSDITEIRERYFTSASTQYKKSVCQLLKYASERVGEIQEAEDFENLTQWAKIALKQPPEFFRPKPGQPTYPMKVITCLQRIQKYNNSQTEHGKREWKKKGRLLREVRMGRKAIEDICISCPAVDVKITAKHPVFIGGTCQTCEDDLQLDEMMLDEQDGKSMWCAVCAQPGPVLACGNLHCERVFCINCIGMFNGEKELTMIQSTPEWSCYGCTTTDGLLKLRTTSTIQNKTQRKILKKNRVEIFGNSSRIRDACSIRCQLPTDWGHPSCSKAYDRLRDAYGPF
;
A
#
# COMPACT_ATOMS: atom_id res chain seq x y z
N MET A 1 -31.67 31.57 23.21
CA MET A 1 -30.71 32.24 22.30
C MET A 1 -29.67 31.21 21.97
N ASP A 2 -29.95 30.51 20.88
CA ASP A 2 -29.08 29.54 20.24
C ASP A 2 -28.08 30.27 19.35
N GLU A 3 -26.83 29.80 19.32
CA GLU A 3 -25.87 29.97 18.22
C GLU A 3 -24.62 29.14 18.58
N GLU A 4 -24.00 28.30 17.76
CA GLU A 4 -24.38 27.55 16.58
C GLU A 4 -23.26 26.51 16.44
N GLN A 5 -23.58 25.24 16.63
CA GLN A 5 -22.61 24.14 16.54
C GLN A 5 -22.46 23.76 15.05
N LYS A 6 -21.50 24.37 14.36
CA LYS A 6 -21.22 24.06 12.94
C LYS A 6 -20.79 22.60 12.77
N SER A 7 -21.74 21.79 12.31
CA SER A 7 -21.57 20.51 11.67
C SER A 7 -20.70 20.66 10.43
N LEU A 8 -19.55 19.98 10.39
CA LEU A 8 -18.74 19.86 9.18
C LEU A 8 -19.45 18.92 8.20
N GLU A 9 -19.96 19.51 7.13
CA GLU A 9 -20.63 18.84 6.02
C GLU A 9 -19.72 17.85 5.29
N TYR A 10 -20.36 16.77 4.87
CA TYR A 10 -19.87 15.66 4.07
C TYR A 10 -19.68 16.14 2.62
N VAL A 11 -18.47 16.03 2.07
CA VAL A 11 -18.23 16.28 0.64
C VAL A 11 -17.75 14.98 0.01
N ASP A 12 -18.60 14.40 -0.84
CA ASP A 12 -18.27 13.32 -1.77
C ASP A 12 -17.25 13.83 -2.79
N PHE A 13 -16.22 13.04 -3.09
CA PHE A 13 -15.26 13.37 -4.15
C PHE A 13 -15.13 12.26 -5.20
N GLU A 14 -15.44 12.67 -6.42
CA GLU A 14 -15.11 12.07 -7.70
C GLU A 14 -13.59 11.90 -7.89
N TYR A 15 -13.24 10.98 -8.80
CA TYR A 15 -11.94 10.74 -9.45
C TYR A 15 -10.84 11.81 -9.25
N ILE A 16 -9.73 11.43 -8.60
CA ILE A 16 -8.53 12.29 -8.45
C ILE A 16 -7.37 11.74 -9.32
N PRO A 17 -6.76 12.54 -10.23
CA PRO A 17 -5.69 12.10 -11.16
C PRO A 17 -4.33 11.82 -10.48
N ARG A 18 -3.47 11.07 -11.20
CA ARG A 18 -2.13 10.56 -10.81
C ARG A 18 -1.02 11.58 -10.46
N HIS A 19 -1.35 12.85 -10.22
CA HIS A 19 -0.37 13.91 -9.92
C HIS A 19 -0.84 14.83 -8.79
N THR A 20 -1.44 14.27 -7.76
CA THR A 20 -1.89 15.02 -6.59
C THR A 20 -1.22 14.48 -5.34
N VAL A 21 -0.81 15.42 -4.47
CA VAL A 21 -0.36 15.19 -3.10
C VAL A 21 -1.23 14.12 -2.46
N THR A 22 -0.71 12.89 -2.41
CA THR A 22 -1.35 11.83 -1.65
C THR A 22 -1.00 12.11 -0.21
N MET A 23 -1.80 12.96 0.44
CA MET A 23 -1.92 12.90 1.89
C MET A 23 -2.43 11.49 2.22
N ARG A 24 -1.51 10.53 2.33
CA ARG A 24 -1.74 9.28 3.04
C ARG A 24 -1.80 9.64 4.52
N LYS A 25 -2.80 10.42 4.92
CA LYS A 25 -3.26 10.40 6.30
C LYS A 25 -3.52 8.93 6.59
N TRP A 26 -3.15 8.45 7.77
CA TRP A 26 -3.79 7.28 8.37
C TRP A 26 -5.27 7.63 8.55
N ARG A 27 -6.00 7.61 7.43
CA ARG A 27 -7.41 7.85 7.39
C ARG A 27 -7.97 6.45 7.57
N ILE A 28 -8.63 6.26 8.71
CA ILE A 28 -9.62 5.20 8.85
C ILE A 28 -10.64 5.48 7.74
N GLU A 29 -10.40 4.93 6.56
CA GLU A 29 -11.36 4.97 5.47
C GLU A 29 -12.24 3.74 5.59
N GLU A 30 -13.54 3.94 5.61
CA GLU A 30 -14.45 2.92 5.09
C GLU A 30 -14.11 2.79 3.60
N PHE A 31 -13.18 1.90 3.25
CA PHE A 31 -12.81 1.72 1.85
C PHE A 31 -14.03 1.19 1.09
N SER A 32 -14.67 2.04 0.29
CA SER A 32 -15.59 1.63 -0.75
C SER A 32 -14.74 1.18 -1.94
N ALA A 33 -14.71 -0.12 -2.21
CA ALA A 33 -14.00 -0.64 -3.37
C ALA A 33 -14.75 -0.26 -4.65
N GLN A 34 -14.53 0.96 -5.12
CA GLN A 34 -14.89 1.45 -6.44
C GLN A 34 -13.61 1.78 -7.22
N ALA A 35 -13.22 0.87 -8.12
CA ALA A 35 -12.64 1.24 -9.40
C ALA A 35 -12.66 0.03 -10.36
N ARG A 36 -13.35 0.24 -11.50
CA ARG A 36 -13.30 -0.50 -12.78
C ARG A 36 -14.14 -1.77 -12.90
N VAL A 37 -15.43 -1.56 -13.15
CA VAL A 37 -16.11 -2.30 -14.23
C VAL A 37 -16.22 -1.33 -15.41
N ARG A 38 -15.61 -1.68 -16.55
CA ARG A 38 -15.88 -1.02 -17.83
C ARG A 38 -17.38 -1.13 -18.12
N LYS A 39 -18.07 -0.01 -18.28
CA LYS A 39 -19.27 0.04 -19.12
C LYS A 39 -19.01 1.06 -20.22
N THR A 40 -19.03 0.52 -21.42
CA THR A 40 -19.08 1.21 -22.70
C THR A 40 -20.19 2.25 -22.72
N CYS A 41 -19.89 3.38 -23.35
CA CYS A 41 -20.83 4.44 -23.69
C CYS A 41 -22.05 3.88 -24.42
N THR A 42 -23.25 4.32 -24.01
CA THR A 42 -24.32 4.76 -24.91
C THR A 42 -25.16 5.80 -24.16
N SER A 43 -25.83 6.62 -24.96
CA SER A 43 -26.26 7.99 -24.73
C SER A 43 -27.57 8.16 -23.94
N ASP A 44 -27.84 9.45 -23.69
CA ASP A 44 -29.14 10.11 -23.59
C ASP A 44 -29.77 10.38 -22.21
N LYS A 45 -29.54 11.63 -21.79
CA LYS A 45 -30.53 12.71 -21.53
C LYS A 45 -31.79 12.39 -20.71
N ASN A 46 -31.89 13.20 -19.64
CA ASN A 46 -33.02 14.03 -19.20
C ASN A 46 -33.86 13.62 -17.97
N ASP A 47 -33.93 14.64 -17.11
CA ASP A 47 -35.04 15.18 -16.31
C ASP A 47 -35.40 14.62 -14.93
N TYR A 48 -35.29 15.54 -13.97
CA TYR A 48 -35.81 15.57 -12.60
C TYR A 48 -37.33 15.37 -12.56
N VAL A 49 -37.86 14.62 -11.58
CA VAL A 49 -39.05 14.99 -10.77
C VAL A 49 -39.07 14.17 -9.45
N TYR A 50 -39.27 14.88 -8.34
CA TYR A 50 -39.56 14.38 -6.99
C TYR A 50 -41.04 13.98 -6.86
N LYS A 51 -41.37 12.77 -6.37
CA LYS A 51 -42.71 12.48 -5.79
C LYS A 51 -42.66 11.48 -4.64
N ASP A 52 -43.49 11.80 -3.65
CA ASP A 52 -43.58 11.30 -2.28
C ASP A 52 -44.42 10.00 -2.14
N LYS A 53 -44.25 9.39 -0.96
CA LYS A 53 -44.94 8.27 -0.29
C LYS A 53 -46.31 7.85 -0.86
N SER A 54 -46.49 6.54 -0.97
CA SER A 54 -47.38 5.78 -0.08
C SER A 54 -47.52 4.33 -0.56
N GLN A 55 -47.84 3.43 0.37
CA GLN A 55 -48.32 2.07 0.12
C GLN A 55 -47.30 1.04 -0.39
N ARG A 56 -46.70 0.31 0.56
CA ARG A 56 -46.68 -1.17 0.59
C ARG A 56 -46.09 -1.67 1.92
N ASN A 57 -46.73 -1.25 3.01
CA ASN A 57 -46.65 -1.95 4.30
C ASN A 57 -47.75 -3.02 4.30
N SER A 58 -47.51 -4.16 3.66
CA SER A 58 -48.28 -5.39 3.89
C SER A 58 -47.55 -6.60 3.30
N MET A 59 -46.30 -6.82 3.71
CA MET A 59 -45.59 -8.10 3.50
C MET A 59 -44.30 -8.24 4.34
N ARG A 60 -44.23 -7.54 5.48
CA ARG A 60 -43.01 -7.48 6.33
C ARG A 60 -43.08 -8.30 7.63
N ILE A 61 -44.15 -9.07 7.83
CA ILE A 61 -44.38 -9.78 9.12
C ILE A 61 -43.98 -11.26 9.10
N SER A 62 -43.69 -11.89 7.95
CA SER A 62 -43.34 -13.33 7.90
C SER A 62 -41.87 -13.67 7.60
N LYS A 63 -40.97 -12.70 7.43
CA LYS A 63 -39.52 -12.98 7.23
C LYS A 63 -38.63 -12.73 8.46
N LYS A 64 -39.22 -12.33 9.59
CA LYS A 64 -38.49 -11.93 10.80
C LYS A 64 -38.15 -13.08 11.77
N LYS A 65 -38.35 -14.35 11.37
CA LYS A 65 -38.14 -15.52 12.25
C LYS A 65 -37.20 -16.61 11.72
N ILE A 66 -36.39 -16.32 10.68
CA ILE A 66 -35.37 -17.26 10.15
C ILE A 66 -34.01 -16.54 9.94
N ALA A 67 -33.63 -15.63 10.84
CA ALA A 67 -32.30 -15.02 10.82
C ALA A 67 -31.61 -14.98 12.20
N GLU A 68 -32.09 -15.79 13.14
CA GLU A 68 -31.35 -16.14 14.35
C GLU A 68 -30.91 -17.60 14.21
N LYS A 69 -29.93 -17.82 13.32
CA LYS A 69 -29.13 -19.04 13.35
C LYS A 69 -27.70 -18.61 13.64
N VAL A 70 -27.35 -18.84 14.90
CA VAL A 70 -26.03 -18.87 15.52
C VAL A 70 -24.88 -18.96 14.51
N ASN A 71 -24.06 -17.92 14.48
CA ASN A 71 -22.61 -18.00 14.57
C ASN A 71 -22.08 -16.60 14.89
N SER A 72 -22.22 -16.18 16.14
CA SER A 72 -21.33 -15.16 16.68
C SER A 72 -20.05 -15.87 17.09
N SER A 73 -19.27 -16.38 16.13
CA SER A 73 -17.86 -16.63 16.40
C SER A 73 -17.29 -15.29 16.87
N THR A 74 -16.75 -15.26 18.08
CA THR A 74 -16.08 -14.07 18.59
C THR A 74 -14.91 -13.79 17.66
N ILE A 75 -14.97 -12.67 16.94
CA ILE A 75 -13.89 -12.25 16.05
C ILE A 75 -12.66 -11.95 16.90
N GLU A 76 -11.58 -12.67 16.64
CA GLU A 76 -10.35 -12.61 17.44
C GLU A 76 -9.19 -11.99 16.67
N ASN A 77 -8.27 -11.38 17.41
CA ASN A 77 -7.05 -10.81 16.86
C ASN A 77 -6.17 -11.92 16.25
N GLY A 78 -5.66 -11.66 15.05
CA GLY A 78 -4.90 -12.63 14.26
C GLY A 78 -5.78 -13.52 13.39
N GLN A 79 -7.11 -13.48 13.47
CA GLN A 79 -7.96 -14.32 12.62
C GLN A 79 -7.80 -13.94 11.13
N LEU A 80 -7.65 -14.96 10.28
CA LEU A 80 -7.69 -14.82 8.82
C LEU A 80 -9.15 -14.80 8.38
N VAL A 81 -9.55 -13.77 7.63
CA VAL A 81 -10.97 -13.52 7.33
C VAL A 81 -11.18 -13.05 5.90
N TRP A 82 -12.41 -13.22 5.42
CA TRP A 82 -12.94 -12.51 4.25
C TRP A 82 -13.77 -11.33 4.72
N VAL A 83 -13.65 -10.19 4.05
CA VAL A 83 -14.46 -9.02 4.33
C VAL A 83 -15.24 -8.60 3.10
N LYS A 84 -16.57 -8.54 3.23
CA LYS A 84 -17.49 -8.13 2.17
C LYS A 84 -17.83 -6.64 2.28
N VAL A 85 -17.24 -5.84 1.40
CA VAL A 85 -17.65 -4.45 1.18
C VAL A 85 -18.80 -4.39 0.16
N LYS A 86 -19.76 -3.46 0.35
CA LYS A 86 -20.89 -3.26 -0.57
C LYS A 86 -20.37 -2.92 -1.97
N GLY A 87 -20.87 -3.63 -2.99
CA GLY A 87 -20.46 -3.42 -4.40
C GLY A 87 -19.17 -4.12 -4.81
N SER A 88 -18.47 -4.78 -3.89
CA SER A 88 -17.14 -5.36 -4.14
C SER A 88 -17.13 -6.85 -3.86
N ARG A 89 -16.19 -7.62 -4.44
CA ARG A 89 -15.99 -9.02 -4.06
C ARG A 89 -15.43 -9.11 -2.62
N PRO A 90 -15.73 -10.18 -1.85
CA PRO A 90 -15.09 -10.40 -0.56
C PRO A 90 -13.56 -10.38 -0.71
N TRP A 91 -12.90 -9.58 0.13
CA TRP A 91 -11.45 -9.39 0.08
C TRP A 91 -10.78 -9.95 1.34
N PRO A 92 -9.62 -10.62 1.21
CA PRO A 92 -8.96 -11.25 2.34
C PRO A 92 -8.27 -10.25 3.27
N ALA A 93 -8.33 -10.51 4.58
CA ALA A 93 -7.75 -9.66 5.60
C ALA A 93 -7.31 -10.45 6.86
N ILE A 94 -6.54 -9.80 7.73
CA ILE A 94 -6.20 -10.27 9.08
C ILE A 94 -6.82 -9.32 10.09
N VAL A 95 -7.51 -9.84 11.10
CA VAL A 95 -8.01 -9.03 12.22
C VAL A 95 -6.85 -8.57 13.09
N VAL A 96 -6.77 -7.29 13.44
CA VAL A 96 -5.67 -6.72 14.24
C VAL A 96 -6.18 -5.85 15.38
N GLU A 97 -5.35 -5.63 16.41
CA GLU A 97 -5.75 -4.76 17.52
C GLU A 97 -5.79 -3.30 17.09
N ALA A 98 -6.94 -2.65 17.31
CA ALA A 98 -7.12 -1.23 17.02
C ALA A 98 -6.13 -0.33 17.77
N GLU A 99 -5.82 -0.68 19.02
CA GLU A 99 -4.87 0.03 19.87
C GLU A 99 -3.46 0.05 19.28
N LYS A 100 -3.01 -1.07 18.71
CA LYS A 100 -1.69 -1.14 18.04
C LYS A 100 -1.66 -0.30 16.76
N CYS A 101 -2.81 0.00 16.17
CA CYS A 101 -2.94 0.93 15.06
C CYS A 101 -3.07 2.41 15.51
N GLY A 102 -3.00 2.70 16.82
CA GLY A 102 -3.12 4.06 17.36
C GLY A 102 -4.55 4.54 17.60
N LEU A 103 -5.52 3.63 17.59
CA LEU A 103 -6.91 3.98 17.88
C LEU A 103 -7.21 3.74 19.35
N ALA A 104 -7.70 4.77 20.04
CA ALA A 104 -8.11 4.67 21.44
C ALA A 104 -9.30 3.72 21.65
N SER A 105 -10.23 3.65 20.69
CA SER A 105 -11.33 2.68 20.70
C SER A 105 -11.94 2.55 19.30
N LEU A 106 -12.62 1.43 19.06
CA LEU A 106 -13.49 1.25 17.90
C LEU A 106 -14.96 1.34 18.29
N PRO A 107 -15.85 1.74 17.37
CA PRO A 107 -17.28 1.52 17.53
C PRO A 107 -17.58 0.04 17.85
N ALA A 108 -18.55 -0.23 18.73
CA ALA A 108 -18.83 -1.60 19.23
C ALA A 108 -19.06 -2.65 18.12
N ARG A 109 -19.58 -2.22 16.96
CA ARG A 109 -19.87 -3.06 15.79
C ARG A 109 -18.77 -3.04 14.72
N ALA A 110 -17.62 -2.45 15.01
CA ALA A 110 -16.48 -2.37 14.11
C ALA A 110 -15.34 -3.30 14.57
N VAL A 111 -14.50 -3.67 13.62
CA VAL A 111 -13.24 -4.38 13.85
C VAL A 111 -12.17 -3.77 12.93
N MET A 112 -10.93 -3.71 13.43
CA MET A 112 -9.78 -3.27 12.63
C MET A 112 -9.21 -4.47 11.90
N VAL A 113 -8.91 -4.31 10.61
CA VAL A 113 -8.30 -5.34 9.78
C VAL A 113 -7.10 -4.81 9.03
N PHE A 114 -6.14 -5.69 8.76
CA PHE A 114 -5.06 -5.51 7.81
C PHE A 114 -5.42 -6.20 6.48
N TRP A 115 -5.57 -5.42 5.42
CA TRP A 115 -5.93 -5.89 4.08
C TRP A 115 -4.74 -6.59 3.41
N LEU A 116 -4.96 -7.85 3.02
CA LEU A 116 -3.95 -8.62 2.29
C LEU A 116 -3.88 -8.16 0.83
N GLY A 117 -2.70 -8.25 0.22
CA GLY A 117 -2.37 -7.68 -1.09
C GLY A 117 -2.10 -6.16 -1.05
N ASP A 118 -2.89 -5.42 -0.27
CA ASP A 118 -2.79 -3.95 -0.26
C ASP A 118 -1.89 -3.42 0.86
N GLY A 119 -1.73 -4.17 1.95
CA GLY A 119 -0.84 -3.80 3.05
C GLY A 119 -1.37 -2.66 3.93
N ARG A 120 -2.68 -2.37 3.86
CA ARG A 120 -3.33 -1.24 4.53
C ARG A 120 -4.19 -1.71 5.70
N PHE A 121 -4.39 -0.82 6.66
CA PHE A 121 -5.30 -1.04 7.78
C PHE A 121 -6.65 -0.37 7.51
N GLY A 122 -7.74 -0.95 7.98
CA GLY A 122 -9.07 -0.37 7.82
C GLY A 122 -10.08 -0.88 8.85
N ASN A 123 -11.05 -0.03 9.17
CA ASN A 123 -12.16 -0.40 10.05
C ASN A 123 -13.34 -0.90 9.23
N VAL A 124 -13.90 -2.03 9.64
CA VAL A 124 -15.03 -2.66 8.94
C VAL A 124 -16.09 -3.10 9.93
N LYS A 125 -17.34 -3.19 9.47
CA LYS A 125 -18.44 -3.70 10.30
C LYS A 125 -18.23 -5.19 10.55
N LYS A 126 -18.39 -5.64 11.79
CA LYS A 126 -18.30 -7.07 12.18
C LYS A 126 -19.24 -7.94 11.34
N SER A 127 -20.42 -7.41 10.97
CA SER A 127 -21.39 -8.10 10.10
C SER A 127 -20.93 -8.35 8.66
N ASN A 128 -19.83 -7.72 8.25
CA ASN A 128 -19.24 -7.88 6.91
C ASN A 128 -18.08 -8.88 6.92
N VAL A 129 -17.71 -9.42 8.08
CA VAL A 129 -16.58 -10.33 8.25
C VAL A 129 -17.09 -11.77 8.24
N SER A 130 -16.39 -12.60 7.47
CA SER A 130 -16.63 -14.03 7.33
C SER A 130 -15.34 -14.78 7.61
N ASP A 131 -15.45 -15.98 8.19
CA ASP A 131 -14.32 -16.87 8.44
C ASP A 131 -13.60 -17.29 7.15
N ILE A 132 -12.30 -17.58 7.25
CA ILE A 132 -11.46 -18.04 6.12
C ILE A 132 -12.09 -19.22 5.36
N THR A 133 -12.81 -20.09 6.08
CA THR A 133 -13.46 -21.31 5.56
C THR A 133 -14.70 -21.01 4.72
N GLU A 134 -15.25 -19.79 4.75
CA GLU A 134 -16.38 -19.38 3.90
C GLU A 134 -15.96 -19.11 2.45
N ILE A 135 -15.15 -20.02 1.89
CA ILE A 135 -14.72 -19.95 0.50
C ILE A 135 -15.84 -20.34 -0.44
N ARG A 136 -15.95 -19.57 -1.52
CA ARG A 136 -16.87 -19.84 -2.62
C ARG A 136 -16.03 -19.95 -3.88
N GLU A 137 -16.35 -20.91 -4.75
CA GLU A 137 -15.60 -21.14 -6.00
C GLU A 137 -15.42 -19.87 -6.84
N ARG A 138 -16.44 -19.00 -6.83
CA ARG A 138 -16.43 -17.68 -7.46
C ARG A 138 -15.34 -16.72 -6.96
N TYR A 139 -14.72 -16.97 -5.83
CA TYR A 139 -13.57 -16.19 -5.36
C TYR A 139 -12.35 -16.50 -6.22
N PHE A 140 -12.23 -17.73 -6.74
CA PHE A 140 -11.08 -18.14 -7.51
C PHE A 140 -11.20 -17.88 -9.02
N THR A 141 -12.40 -17.62 -9.51
CA THR A 141 -12.65 -17.39 -10.94
C THR A 141 -12.65 -15.91 -11.30
N SER A 142 -12.19 -15.59 -12.53
CA SER A 142 -12.27 -14.25 -13.13
C SER A 142 -11.84 -13.11 -12.20
N ALA A 143 -10.66 -13.29 -11.57
CA ALA A 143 -10.07 -12.37 -10.63
C ALA A 143 -8.98 -11.49 -11.25
N SER A 144 -8.90 -10.24 -10.79
CA SER A 144 -7.77 -9.36 -11.13
C SER A 144 -6.47 -9.91 -10.55
N THR A 145 -5.34 -9.54 -11.13
CA THR A 145 -4.00 -9.92 -10.62
C THR A 145 -3.84 -9.54 -9.15
N GLN A 146 -4.31 -8.36 -8.75
CA GLN A 146 -4.26 -7.88 -7.36
C GLN A 146 -5.04 -8.79 -6.41
N TYR A 147 -6.25 -9.19 -6.83
CA TYR A 147 -7.06 -10.08 -6.03
C TYR A 147 -6.42 -11.47 -5.90
N LYS A 148 -5.83 -11.99 -6.98
CA LYS A 148 -5.13 -13.27 -6.95
C LYS A 148 -3.97 -13.23 -5.95
N LYS A 149 -3.16 -12.17 -5.95
CA LYS A 149 -2.08 -11.98 -4.99
C LYS A 149 -2.57 -11.91 -3.54
N SER A 150 -3.64 -11.16 -3.28
CA SER A 150 -4.16 -11.05 -1.91
C SER A 150 -4.67 -12.38 -1.38
N VAL A 151 -5.31 -13.19 -2.23
CA VAL A 151 -5.70 -14.56 -1.91
C VAL A 151 -4.48 -15.47 -1.74
N CYS A 152 -3.47 -15.41 -2.62
CA CYS A 152 -2.24 -16.17 -2.43
C CYS A 152 -1.61 -15.86 -1.07
N GLN A 153 -1.57 -14.59 -0.68
CA GLN A 153 -1.02 -14.17 0.61
C GLN A 153 -1.81 -14.74 1.79
N LEU A 154 -3.16 -14.72 1.72
CA LEU A 154 -4.02 -15.36 2.72
C LEU A 154 -3.70 -16.85 2.87
N LEU A 155 -3.61 -17.56 1.74
CA LEU A 155 -3.42 -19.00 1.72
C LEU A 155 -2.01 -19.40 2.20
N LYS A 156 -0.98 -18.62 1.85
CA LYS A 156 0.38 -18.80 2.42
C LYS A 156 0.36 -18.71 3.94
N TYR A 157 -0.22 -17.63 4.49
CA TYR A 157 -0.32 -17.47 5.95
C TYR A 157 -1.16 -18.56 6.62
N ALA A 158 -2.23 -19.02 5.97
CA ALA A 158 -3.02 -20.14 6.47
C ALA A 158 -2.18 -21.43 6.52
N SER A 159 -1.41 -21.69 5.46
CA SER A 159 -0.56 -22.88 5.31
C SER A 159 0.58 -22.91 6.35
N GLU A 160 1.19 -21.76 6.64
CA GLU A 160 2.21 -21.59 7.68
C GLU A 160 1.67 -21.93 9.07
N ARG A 161 0.45 -21.48 9.41
CA ARG A 161 -0.17 -21.75 10.72
C ARG A 161 -0.42 -23.22 10.98
N VAL A 162 -0.77 -23.96 9.93
CA VAL A 162 -1.05 -25.39 10.02
C VAL A 162 0.23 -26.24 9.93
N GLY A 163 1.38 -25.65 9.58
CA GLY A 163 2.66 -26.33 9.44
C GLY A 163 2.90 -26.93 8.06
N GLU A 164 2.07 -26.59 7.07
CA GLU A 164 2.18 -27.03 5.69
C GLU A 164 2.74 -25.88 4.84
N ILE A 165 4.06 -25.64 4.90
CA ILE A 165 4.67 -24.46 4.26
C ILE A 165 4.47 -24.53 2.73
N GLN A 166 3.65 -23.64 2.19
CA GLN A 166 3.49 -23.47 0.75
C GLN A 166 4.43 -22.38 0.22
N GLU A 167 5.57 -22.79 -0.35
CA GLU A 167 6.51 -21.87 -1.01
C GLU A 167 5.97 -21.34 -2.36
N ALA A 168 5.05 -22.09 -2.97
CA ALA A 168 4.45 -21.75 -4.25
C ALA A 168 3.80 -20.35 -4.20
N GLU A 169 4.17 -19.49 -5.15
CA GLU A 169 3.53 -18.18 -5.32
C GLU A 169 2.35 -18.25 -6.29
N ASP A 170 2.24 -19.34 -7.05
CA ASP A 170 1.24 -19.46 -8.07
C ASP A 170 -0.14 -19.72 -7.47
N PHE A 171 -1.12 -19.05 -8.07
CA PHE A 171 -2.49 -19.04 -7.60
C PHE A 171 -3.16 -20.42 -7.73
N GLU A 172 -2.78 -21.22 -8.71
CA GLU A 172 -3.45 -22.50 -8.98
C GLU A 172 -3.11 -23.53 -7.89
N ASN A 173 -1.83 -23.70 -7.57
CA ASN A 173 -1.40 -24.64 -6.51
C ASN A 173 -1.97 -24.27 -5.15
N LEU A 174 -1.91 -23.00 -4.76
CA LEU A 174 -2.47 -22.54 -3.48
C LEU A 174 -3.99 -22.75 -3.41
N THR A 175 -4.72 -22.51 -4.50
CA THR A 175 -6.18 -22.70 -4.51
C THR A 175 -6.58 -24.18 -4.53
N GLN A 176 -5.78 -25.05 -5.15
CA GLN A 176 -5.96 -26.50 -5.07
C GLN A 176 -5.77 -27.01 -3.64
N TRP A 177 -4.70 -26.57 -2.97
CA TRP A 177 -4.49 -26.83 -1.54
C TRP A 177 -5.69 -26.34 -0.70
N ALA A 178 -6.14 -25.11 -0.94
CA ALA A 178 -7.23 -24.48 -0.20
C ALA A 178 -8.55 -25.28 -0.28
N LYS A 179 -8.86 -25.91 -1.43
CA LYS A 179 -10.05 -26.77 -1.62
C LYS A 179 -10.06 -27.97 -0.66
N ILE A 180 -8.90 -28.43 -0.22
CA ILE A 180 -8.75 -29.55 0.72
C ILE A 180 -8.71 -29.01 2.15
N ALA A 181 -7.77 -28.10 2.42
CA ALA A 181 -7.49 -27.61 3.76
C ALA A 181 -8.70 -26.89 4.40
N LEU A 182 -9.41 -26.05 3.64
CA LEU A 182 -10.49 -25.21 4.19
C LEU A 182 -11.80 -25.96 4.49
N LYS A 183 -11.80 -27.29 4.33
CA LYS A 183 -12.84 -28.15 4.90
C LYS A 183 -12.71 -28.27 6.43
N GLN A 184 -11.53 -27.93 6.98
CA GLN A 184 -11.29 -27.87 8.42
C GLN A 184 -12.03 -26.68 9.06
N PRO A 185 -12.35 -26.74 10.36
CA PRO A 185 -13.00 -25.63 11.07
C PRO A 185 -12.10 -24.38 11.14
N PRO A 186 -12.65 -23.16 11.27
CA PRO A 186 -11.88 -21.91 11.33
C PRO A 186 -10.77 -21.91 12.40
N GLU A 187 -11.00 -22.58 13.53
CA GLU A 187 -10.06 -22.78 14.63
C GLU A 187 -8.74 -23.41 14.18
N PHE A 188 -8.78 -24.26 13.15
CA PHE A 188 -7.60 -24.93 12.60
C PHE A 188 -6.59 -23.92 12.03
N PHE A 189 -7.06 -22.76 11.57
CA PHE A 189 -6.23 -21.70 10.97
C PHE A 189 -5.90 -20.56 11.95
N ARG A 190 -6.17 -20.75 13.24
CA ARG A 190 -5.77 -19.79 14.29
C ARG A 190 -4.28 -19.97 14.63
N PRO A 191 -3.61 -18.91 15.10
CA PRO A 191 -2.26 -19.04 15.64
C PRO A 191 -2.23 -20.04 16.80
N LYS A 192 -1.35 -21.04 16.74
CA LYS A 192 -1.15 -22.01 17.83
C LYS A 192 -0.32 -21.37 18.96
N PRO A 193 -0.40 -21.88 20.22
CA PRO A 193 0.50 -21.44 21.28
C PRO A 193 1.96 -21.52 20.84
N GLY A 194 2.71 -20.44 21.05
CA GLY A 194 4.12 -20.31 20.62
C GLY A 194 4.33 -19.83 19.18
N GLN A 195 3.29 -19.78 18.34
CA GLN A 195 3.38 -19.16 17.02
C GLN A 195 3.09 -17.65 17.09
N PRO A 196 3.69 -16.83 16.20
CA PRO A 196 3.33 -15.42 16.08
C PRO A 196 1.84 -15.23 15.73
N THR A 197 1.15 -14.33 16.44
CA THR A 197 -0.23 -13.94 16.13
C THR A 197 -0.36 -13.41 14.70
N TYR A 198 0.68 -12.70 14.25
CA TYR A 198 0.73 -12.00 12.98
C TYR A 198 1.94 -12.44 12.15
N PRO A 199 1.81 -12.48 10.81
CA PRO A 199 2.96 -12.60 9.91
C PRO A 199 3.94 -11.42 10.11
N MET A 200 5.23 -11.67 9.85
CA MET A 200 6.29 -10.67 10.04
C MET A 200 5.98 -9.33 9.37
N LYS A 201 5.43 -9.35 8.15
CA LYS A 201 5.00 -8.15 7.41
C LYS A 201 4.05 -7.27 8.23
N VAL A 202 3.09 -7.87 8.92
CA VAL A 202 2.09 -7.16 9.73
C VAL A 202 2.71 -6.67 11.03
N ILE A 203 3.59 -7.47 11.67
CA ILE A 203 4.34 -7.07 12.87
C ILE A 203 5.16 -5.80 12.58
N THR A 204 5.94 -5.80 11.50
CA THR A 204 6.74 -4.63 11.09
C THR A 204 5.87 -3.41 10.83
N CYS A 205 4.70 -3.57 10.18
CA CYS A 205 3.76 -2.46 10.00
C CYS A 205 3.29 -1.88 11.33
N LEU A 206 2.86 -2.74 12.25
CA LEU A 206 2.34 -2.33 13.56
C LEU A 206 3.42 -1.62 14.39
N GLN A 207 4.65 -2.14 14.42
CA GLN A 207 5.77 -1.50 15.11
C GLN A 207 6.08 -0.11 14.56
N ARG A 208 6.09 0.05 13.23
CA ARG A 208 6.30 1.35 12.58
C ARG A 208 5.16 2.33 12.84
N ILE A 209 3.91 1.86 12.90
CA ILE A 209 2.75 2.69 13.30
C ILE A 209 2.91 3.17 14.73
N GLN A 210 3.25 2.29 15.66
CA GLN A 210 3.45 2.64 17.07
C GLN A 210 4.56 3.68 17.22
N LYS A 211 5.69 3.51 16.52
CA LYS A 211 6.79 4.47 16.51
C LYS A 211 6.36 5.83 15.94
N TYR A 212 5.59 5.86 14.87
CA TYR A 212 4.99 7.09 14.35
C TYR A 212 4.04 7.73 15.37
N ASN A 213 3.12 6.99 15.98
CA ASN A 213 2.18 7.54 16.96
C ASN A 213 2.90 8.10 18.19
N ASN A 214 3.93 7.40 18.68
CA ASN A 214 4.77 7.87 19.78
C ASN A 214 5.45 9.20 19.43
N SER A 215 5.84 9.40 18.17
CA SER A 215 6.40 10.68 17.69
C SER A 215 5.41 11.85 17.74
N GLN A 216 4.10 11.58 17.70
CA GLN A 216 3.04 12.57 17.73
C GLN A 216 2.67 13.00 19.16
N THR A 217 3.08 12.25 20.17
CA THR A 217 2.88 12.61 21.59
C THR A 217 3.66 13.86 21.98
N GLU A 218 3.30 14.50 23.10
CA GLU A 218 4.03 15.67 23.60
C GLU A 218 5.49 15.36 23.95
N HIS A 219 5.77 14.13 24.39
CA HIS A 219 7.14 13.67 24.58
C HIS A 219 7.87 13.52 23.24
N GLY A 220 7.26 12.84 22.27
CA GLY A 220 7.83 12.66 20.93
C GLY A 220 8.13 13.99 20.22
N LYS A 221 7.21 14.95 20.30
CA LYS A 221 7.40 16.32 19.77
C LYS A 221 8.59 17.03 20.43
N ARG A 222 8.77 16.88 21.74
CA ARG A 222 9.93 17.44 22.47
C ARG A 222 11.24 16.82 21.98
N GLU A 223 11.29 15.53 21.72
CA GLU A 223 12.47 14.86 21.17
C GLU A 223 12.80 15.37 19.75
N TRP A 224 11.81 15.51 18.88
CA TRP A 224 12.02 16.11 17.56
C TRP A 224 12.45 17.59 17.63
N LYS A 225 11.98 18.34 18.63
CA LYS A 225 12.47 19.72 18.89
C LYS A 225 13.94 19.74 19.31
N LYS A 226 14.40 18.76 20.09
CA LYS A 226 15.83 18.58 20.40
C LYS A 226 16.61 18.26 19.12
N LYS A 227 16.10 17.36 18.29
CA LYS A 227 16.70 17.02 17.00
C LYS A 227 16.84 18.24 16.08
N GLY A 228 15.84 19.12 16.03
CA GLY A 228 15.91 20.36 15.27
C GLY A 228 17.06 21.29 15.69
N ARG A 229 17.41 21.34 16.98
CA ARG A 229 18.60 22.08 17.47
C ARG A 229 19.89 21.43 17.00
N LEU A 230 19.99 20.11 17.08
CA LEU A 230 21.13 19.35 16.58
C LEU A 230 21.34 19.56 15.07
N LEU A 231 20.26 19.56 14.28
CA LEU A 231 20.34 19.84 12.83
C LEU A 231 20.76 21.29 12.53
N ARG A 232 20.55 22.24 13.45
CA ARG A 232 21.08 23.60 13.30
C ARG A 232 22.59 23.62 13.43
N GLU A 233 23.16 22.86 14.37
CA GLU A 233 24.61 22.73 14.51
C GLU A 233 25.24 22.12 13.26
N VAL A 234 24.57 21.14 12.64
CA VAL A 234 24.98 20.56 11.35
C VAL A 234 24.97 21.62 10.24
N ARG A 235 23.90 22.43 10.13
CA ARG A 235 23.85 23.53 9.15
C ARG A 235 24.95 24.57 9.35
N MET A 236 25.37 24.77 10.60
CA MET A 236 26.46 25.68 10.97
C MET A 236 27.86 25.04 10.84
N GLY A 237 27.95 23.81 10.36
CA GLY A 237 29.22 23.09 10.20
C GLY A 237 29.89 22.66 11.51
N ARG A 238 29.21 22.79 12.66
CA ARG A 238 29.76 22.43 13.97
C ARG A 238 29.71 20.94 14.28
N LYS A 239 28.90 20.19 13.55
CA LYS A 239 28.74 18.74 13.68
C LYS A 239 28.56 18.12 12.30
N ALA A 240 29.22 16.99 12.02
CA ALA A 240 28.99 16.30 10.77
C ALA A 240 27.63 15.61 10.77
N ILE A 241 26.94 15.63 9.63
CA ILE A 241 25.65 14.92 9.49
C ILE A 241 25.81 13.39 9.62
N GLU A 242 27.00 12.86 9.34
CA GLU A 242 27.32 11.43 9.51
C GLU A 242 27.42 11.02 10.99
N ASP A 243 27.64 11.97 11.91
CA ASP A 243 27.76 11.71 13.35
C ASP A 243 26.40 11.74 14.07
N ILE A 244 25.29 11.81 13.33
CA ILE A 244 23.94 11.83 13.89
C ILE A 244 23.04 10.84 13.15
N CYS A 245 22.10 10.21 13.87
CA CYS A 245 21.12 9.34 13.24
C CYS A 245 20.08 10.20 12.51
N ILE A 246 19.99 10.18 11.18
CA ILE A 246 19.04 11.04 10.44
C ILE A 246 17.60 10.49 10.43
N SER A 247 17.41 9.26 10.89
CA SER A 247 16.14 8.52 10.80
C SER A 247 15.29 8.54 12.08
N CYS A 248 15.81 9.09 13.18
CA CYS A 248 15.10 9.16 14.47
C CYS A 248 15.37 10.49 15.20
N PRO A 249 14.56 10.83 16.22
CA PRO A 249 14.75 12.07 16.98
C PRO A 249 15.90 12.01 17.99
N ALA A 250 16.48 10.83 18.24
CA ALA A 250 17.54 10.69 19.24
C ALA A 250 18.73 11.59 18.92
N VAL A 251 19.16 12.36 19.93
CA VAL A 251 20.28 13.30 19.83
C VAL A 251 21.59 12.75 20.35
N ASP A 252 21.50 11.76 21.25
CA ASP A 252 22.64 11.07 21.85
C ASP A 252 22.41 9.56 21.68
N VAL A 253 22.83 9.05 20.52
CA VAL A 253 22.71 7.65 20.16
C VAL A 253 23.96 7.22 19.41
N LYS A 254 24.44 6.01 19.69
CA LYS A 254 25.57 5.44 18.98
C LYS A 254 25.21 5.24 17.50
N ILE A 255 26.03 5.79 16.62
CA ILE A 255 25.95 5.56 15.18
C ILE A 255 26.67 4.26 14.87
N THR A 256 25.96 3.33 14.24
CA THR A 256 26.48 2.00 13.88
C THR A 256 26.76 1.88 12.40
N ALA A 257 26.04 2.63 11.57
CA ALA A 257 26.17 2.59 10.14
C ALA A 257 25.89 3.95 9.48
N LYS A 258 26.10 3.98 8.17
CA LYS A 258 25.74 5.08 7.28
C LYS A 258 24.33 4.83 6.75
N HIS A 259 23.53 5.89 6.66
CA HIS A 259 22.21 5.80 6.05
C HIS A 259 22.34 5.30 4.58
N PRO A 260 21.55 4.30 4.16
CA PRO A 260 21.73 3.64 2.87
C PRO A 260 21.47 4.55 1.66
N VAL A 261 20.53 5.49 1.75
CA VAL A 261 20.17 6.38 0.64
C VAL A 261 20.79 7.78 0.74
N PHE A 262 20.73 8.43 1.90
CA PHE A 262 21.18 9.81 2.11
C PHE A 262 22.51 9.91 2.88
N ILE A 263 23.21 11.03 2.74
CA ILE A 263 24.39 11.35 3.55
C ILE A 263 23.92 11.62 4.99
N GLY A 264 24.42 10.82 5.92
CA GLY A 264 24.04 10.85 7.33
C GLY A 264 24.29 9.50 8.02
N GLY A 265 24.33 9.52 9.35
CA GLY A 265 24.47 8.31 10.17
C GLY A 265 23.13 7.63 10.47
N THR A 266 23.19 6.39 10.92
CA THR A 266 22.07 5.61 11.47
C THR A 266 22.49 4.86 12.72
N CYS A 267 21.61 4.82 13.72
CA CYS A 267 21.75 3.90 14.85
C CYS A 267 21.23 2.50 14.48
N GLN A 268 21.58 1.47 15.26
CA GLN A 268 21.24 0.08 14.98
C GLN A 268 19.74 -0.12 14.67
N THR A 269 18.86 0.39 15.53
CA THR A 269 17.41 0.23 15.34
C THR A 269 16.91 0.86 14.04
N CYS A 270 17.48 1.99 13.63
CA CYS A 270 17.11 2.63 12.37
C CYS A 270 17.73 1.95 11.15
N GLU A 271 18.91 1.38 11.30
CA GLU A 271 19.55 0.56 10.27
C GLU A 271 18.69 -0.68 9.99
N ASP A 272 18.30 -1.42 11.03
CA ASP A 272 17.42 -2.59 10.92
C ASP A 272 16.08 -2.21 10.26
N ASP A 273 15.47 -1.10 10.71
CA ASP A 273 14.23 -0.59 10.13
C ASP A 273 14.38 -0.29 8.63
N LEU A 274 15.48 0.32 8.19
CA LEU A 274 15.71 0.69 6.79
C LEU A 274 16.04 -0.50 5.89
N GLN A 275 16.62 -1.57 6.43
CA GLN A 275 16.91 -2.79 5.67
C GLN A 275 15.64 -3.59 5.31
N LEU A 276 14.60 -3.52 6.15
CA LEU A 276 13.33 -4.21 5.93
C LEU A 276 12.45 -3.58 4.83
N ASP A 277 12.87 -2.47 4.21
CA ASP A 277 12.02 -1.64 3.34
C ASP A 277 11.82 -2.20 1.92
N GLU A 278 12.65 -3.16 1.46
CA GLU A 278 12.51 -3.77 0.12
C GLU A 278 11.15 -4.49 -0.09
N MET A 279 10.38 -4.77 0.97
CA MET A 279 9.19 -5.62 0.91
C MET A 279 7.85 -4.87 0.85
N MET A 280 7.84 -3.53 0.84
CA MET A 280 6.65 -2.74 1.20
C MET A 280 6.28 -1.63 0.20
N LEU A 281 6.23 -1.99 -1.08
CA LEU A 281 5.66 -1.12 -2.12
C LEU A 281 4.13 -1.18 -2.07
N ASP A 282 3.51 -0.02 -2.23
CA ASP A 282 2.09 0.11 -2.51
C ASP A 282 1.83 -0.40 -3.92
N GLU A 283 0.99 -1.43 -4.03
CA GLU A 283 0.77 -2.10 -5.29
C GLU A 283 -0.07 -1.26 -6.29
N GLN A 284 -0.67 -0.14 -5.86
CA GLN A 284 -1.48 0.74 -6.72
C GLN A 284 -0.61 1.69 -7.56
N ASP A 285 0.41 2.29 -6.95
CA ASP A 285 1.29 3.29 -7.57
C ASP A 285 2.77 2.85 -7.64
N GLY A 286 3.11 1.70 -7.07
CA GLY A 286 4.47 1.17 -7.00
C GLY A 286 5.38 1.96 -6.06
N LYS A 287 4.84 2.87 -5.24
CA LYS A 287 5.62 3.69 -4.31
C LYS A 287 5.74 3.01 -2.96
N SER A 288 6.87 3.18 -2.28
CA SER A 288 7.04 2.70 -0.91
C SER A 288 5.93 3.23 0.00
N MET A 289 5.47 2.39 0.91
CA MET A 289 4.55 2.81 1.97
C MET A 289 5.24 3.62 3.08
N TRP A 290 6.58 3.70 3.07
CA TRP A 290 7.36 4.25 4.16
C TRP A 290 8.35 5.31 3.68
N CYS A 291 8.62 6.29 4.55
CA CYS A 291 9.54 7.36 4.20
C CYS A 291 10.97 6.84 3.97
N ALA A 292 11.57 7.22 2.84
CA ALA A 292 12.94 6.85 2.46
C ALA A 292 14.05 7.37 3.40
N VAL A 293 13.72 8.22 4.37
CA VAL A 293 14.66 8.79 5.36
C VAL A 293 14.52 8.11 6.72
N CYS A 294 13.29 7.81 7.17
CA CYS A 294 13.05 7.35 8.55
C CYS A 294 12.30 6.01 8.66
N ALA A 295 11.95 5.40 7.52
CA ALA A 295 11.12 4.18 7.44
C ALA A 295 9.79 4.26 8.21
N GLN A 296 9.34 5.48 8.55
CA GLN A 296 8.07 5.69 9.25
C GLN A 296 6.92 5.88 8.25
N PRO A 297 5.70 5.47 8.64
CA PRO A 297 4.50 5.78 7.87
C PRO A 297 4.04 7.21 8.16
N GLY A 298 2.87 7.54 7.63
CA GLY A 298 2.18 8.80 7.90
C GLY A 298 1.98 9.59 6.62
N PRO A 299 1.68 10.89 6.74
CA PRO A 299 1.57 11.77 5.59
C PRO A 299 2.90 11.82 4.85
N VAL A 300 2.92 11.26 3.65
CA VAL A 300 4.09 11.19 2.78
C VAL A 300 3.82 11.86 1.44
N LEU A 301 4.86 12.42 0.83
CA LEU A 301 4.86 12.94 -0.53
C LEU A 301 5.62 11.95 -1.41
N ALA A 302 4.96 11.47 -2.47
CA ALA A 302 5.56 10.55 -3.42
C ALA A 302 6.34 11.29 -4.50
N CYS A 303 7.46 10.71 -4.95
CA CYS A 303 8.19 11.25 -6.09
C CYS A 303 7.37 11.13 -7.39
N GLY A 304 7.29 12.19 -8.19
CA GLY A 304 6.63 12.19 -9.50
C GLY A 304 7.32 11.36 -10.57
N ASN A 305 8.60 11.02 -10.40
CA ASN A 305 9.31 10.15 -11.32
C ASN A 305 8.73 8.72 -11.26
N LEU A 306 8.23 8.22 -12.39
CA LEU A 306 7.60 6.90 -12.53
C LEU A 306 8.55 5.74 -12.23
N HIS A 307 9.87 5.93 -12.37
CA HIS A 307 10.89 4.94 -12.08
C HIS A 307 11.48 5.07 -10.66
N CYS A 308 10.95 5.97 -9.85
CA CYS A 308 11.36 6.15 -8.46
C CYS A 308 10.26 5.70 -7.51
N GLU A 309 10.58 4.77 -6.61
CA GLU A 309 9.62 4.21 -5.66
C GLU A 309 9.58 5.03 -4.35
N ARG A 310 10.40 6.06 -4.20
CA ARG A 310 10.59 6.76 -2.91
C ARG A 310 9.43 7.68 -2.56
N VAL A 311 9.11 7.70 -1.27
CA VAL A 311 8.21 8.66 -0.63
C VAL A 311 8.89 9.31 0.57
N PHE A 312 8.44 10.49 0.97
CA PHE A 312 9.05 11.29 2.03
C PHE A 312 7.99 11.81 2.99
N CYS A 313 8.13 11.55 4.29
CA CYS A 313 7.18 12.09 5.25
C CYS A 313 7.35 13.60 5.40
N ILE A 314 6.25 14.29 5.66
CA ILE A 314 6.22 15.75 5.82
C ILE A 314 7.19 16.22 6.93
N ASN A 315 7.36 15.40 7.97
CA ASN A 315 8.28 15.70 9.07
C ASN A 315 9.74 15.71 8.61
N CYS A 316 10.17 14.73 7.80
CA CYS A 316 11.54 14.71 7.29
C CYS A 316 11.78 15.87 6.32
N ILE A 317 10.83 16.20 5.45
CA ILE A 317 10.96 17.36 4.56
C ILE A 317 11.12 18.65 5.36
N GLY A 318 10.18 18.94 6.27
CA GLY A 318 10.21 20.14 7.10
C GLY A 318 11.46 20.23 7.97
N MET A 319 11.91 19.11 8.55
CA MET A 319 13.07 19.11 9.43
C MET A 319 14.41 19.33 8.72
N PHE A 320 14.61 18.72 7.55
CA PHE A 320 15.90 18.76 6.86
C PHE A 320 16.00 19.91 5.86
N ASN A 321 14.92 20.24 5.15
CA ASN A 321 14.90 21.24 4.09
C ASN A 321 14.02 22.46 4.42
N GLY A 322 13.15 22.38 5.44
CA GLY A 322 12.40 23.51 5.99
C GLY A 322 10.94 23.56 5.53
N GLU A 323 10.07 24.21 6.32
CA GLU A 323 8.64 24.38 6.00
C GLU A 323 8.37 25.07 4.66
N LYS A 324 9.23 26.00 4.23
CA LYS A 324 9.06 26.66 2.92
C LYS A 324 9.15 25.66 1.77
N GLU A 325 10.12 24.75 1.84
CA GLU A 325 10.29 23.66 0.86
C GLU A 325 9.07 22.72 0.88
N LEU A 326 8.61 22.35 2.08
CA LEU A 326 7.42 21.51 2.23
C LEU A 326 6.19 22.11 1.54
N THR A 327 5.90 23.38 1.80
CA THR A 327 4.76 24.09 1.19
C THR A 327 4.91 24.16 -0.33
N MET A 328 6.11 24.45 -0.83
CA MET A 328 6.37 24.51 -2.28
C MET A 328 6.14 23.14 -2.94
N ILE A 329 6.63 22.05 -2.34
CA ILE A 329 6.42 20.69 -2.85
C ILE A 329 4.92 20.34 -2.85
N GLN A 330 4.18 20.68 -1.79
CA GLN A 330 2.74 20.43 -1.71
C GLN A 330 1.94 21.17 -2.80
N SER A 331 2.43 22.30 -3.29
CA SER A 331 1.83 23.04 -4.39
C SER A 331 2.35 22.63 -5.78
N THR A 332 3.32 21.72 -5.86
CA THR A 332 3.95 21.31 -7.12
C THR A 332 3.40 19.96 -7.60
N PRO A 333 2.75 19.89 -8.78
CA PRO A 333 2.13 18.65 -9.28
C PRO A 333 3.16 17.57 -9.69
N GLU A 334 4.38 17.96 -10.05
CA GLU A 334 5.42 17.06 -10.57
C GLU A 334 6.75 17.22 -9.82
N TRP A 335 6.72 16.98 -8.50
CA TRP A 335 7.93 17.04 -7.70
C TRP A 335 8.85 15.82 -7.91
N SER A 336 10.09 16.08 -8.31
CA SER A 336 11.16 15.07 -8.29
C SER A 336 11.90 15.10 -6.96
N CYS A 337 12.01 13.95 -6.31
CA CYS A 337 12.52 13.87 -4.95
C CYS A 337 14.04 14.08 -4.85
N TYR A 338 14.53 14.27 -3.62
CA TYR A 338 15.95 14.44 -3.29
C TYR A 338 16.89 13.29 -3.72
N GLY A 339 16.34 12.14 -4.12
CA GLY A 339 17.11 11.04 -4.70
C GLY A 339 17.13 11.02 -6.23
N CYS A 340 16.32 11.86 -6.88
CA CYS A 340 16.24 12.02 -8.33
C CYS A 340 16.86 13.34 -8.80
N THR A 341 16.87 14.36 -7.94
CA THR A 341 17.42 15.68 -8.24
C THR A 341 18.51 16.05 -7.25
N THR A 342 19.49 16.81 -7.73
CA THR A 342 20.40 17.57 -6.87
C THR A 342 19.63 18.75 -6.27
N THR A 343 19.61 18.82 -4.95
CA THR A 343 18.88 19.86 -4.21
C THR A 343 19.78 20.49 -3.15
N ASP A 344 19.49 21.75 -2.86
CA ASP A 344 20.06 22.44 -1.71
C ASP A 344 19.39 21.93 -0.42
N GLY A 345 20.16 21.87 0.66
CA GLY A 345 19.70 21.39 1.97
C GLY A 345 20.51 20.23 2.53
N LEU A 346 19.98 19.61 3.58
CA LEU A 346 20.67 18.55 4.33
C LEU A 346 20.45 17.14 3.73
N LEU A 347 19.32 16.89 3.07
CA LEU A 347 19.06 15.60 2.42
C LEU A 347 19.80 15.53 1.08
N LYS A 348 21.03 15.02 1.12
CA LYS A 348 21.85 14.77 -0.06
C LYS A 348 21.96 13.28 -0.33
N LEU A 349 21.82 12.88 -1.59
CA LEU A 349 21.97 11.48 -1.99
C LEU A 349 23.40 11.01 -1.71
N ARG A 350 23.55 9.82 -1.13
CA ARG A 350 24.84 9.18 -0.93
C ARG A 350 25.34 8.63 -2.28
N THR A 351 26.33 9.29 -2.86
CA THR A 351 27.01 8.87 -4.09
C THR A 351 27.99 7.73 -3.81
N THR A 352 27.50 6.58 -3.34
CA THR A 352 28.29 5.34 -3.37
C THR A 352 27.93 4.56 -4.64
N SER A 353 28.95 4.12 -5.37
CA SER A 353 28.94 3.35 -6.63
C SER A 353 28.14 2.04 -6.61
N THR A 354 27.40 1.78 -5.54
CA THR A 354 26.74 0.50 -5.21
C THR A 354 25.22 0.61 -5.12
N ILE A 355 24.63 1.81 -5.20
CA ILE A 355 23.15 2.01 -5.16
C ILE A 355 22.54 2.05 -6.57
N GLN A 356 23.33 1.77 -7.60
CA GLN A 356 22.78 1.40 -8.90
C GLN A 356 22.72 -0.13 -9.01
N ASN A 357 21.47 -0.62 -9.08
CA ASN A 357 21.11 -1.85 -9.79
C ASN A 357 21.15 -3.20 -9.04
N LYS A 358 20.41 -3.38 -7.94
CA LYS A 358 19.77 -4.70 -7.68
C LYS A 358 18.31 -4.69 -8.16
N THR A 359 17.54 -3.66 -7.81
CA THR A 359 16.18 -3.42 -8.32
C THR A 359 16.21 -3.10 -9.82
N GLN A 360 17.11 -2.21 -10.27
CA GLN A 360 17.29 -1.90 -11.69
C GLN A 360 17.84 -3.09 -12.52
N ARG A 361 18.68 -3.99 -11.97
CA ARG A 361 19.13 -5.21 -12.68
C ARG A 361 18.00 -6.23 -12.82
N LYS A 362 17.12 -6.36 -11.83
CA LYS A 362 15.92 -7.22 -11.93
C LYS A 362 14.91 -6.64 -12.93
N ILE A 363 14.70 -5.32 -12.92
CA ILE A 363 13.82 -4.61 -13.87
C ILE A 363 14.41 -4.65 -15.30
N LEU A 364 15.70 -4.39 -15.48
CA LEU A 364 16.36 -4.51 -16.79
C LEU A 364 16.37 -5.95 -17.30
N LYS A 365 16.59 -6.97 -16.45
CA LYS A 365 16.49 -8.37 -16.87
C LYS A 365 15.05 -8.78 -17.22
N LYS A 366 14.06 -8.36 -16.43
CA LYS A 366 12.64 -8.67 -16.68
C LYS A 366 12.11 -7.94 -17.91
N ASN A 367 12.43 -6.67 -18.08
CA ASN A 367 12.11 -5.90 -19.28
C ASN A 367 12.87 -6.43 -20.50
N ARG A 368 14.14 -6.84 -20.39
CA ARG A 368 14.86 -7.46 -21.52
C ARG A 368 14.20 -8.77 -21.95
N VAL A 369 13.79 -9.64 -21.02
CA VAL A 369 13.09 -10.90 -21.37
C VAL A 369 11.71 -10.63 -22.00
N GLU A 370 10.92 -9.69 -21.47
CA GLU A 370 9.60 -9.35 -22.03
C GLU A 370 9.69 -8.58 -23.37
N ILE A 371 10.67 -7.69 -23.53
CA ILE A 371 10.90 -6.93 -24.77
C ILE A 371 11.41 -7.85 -25.88
N PHE A 372 12.38 -8.73 -25.61
CA PHE A 372 12.86 -9.69 -26.62
C PHE A 372 11.78 -10.73 -26.96
N GLY A 373 10.99 -11.17 -25.98
CA GLY A 373 9.86 -12.09 -26.19
C GLY A 373 8.67 -11.48 -26.95
N ASN A 374 8.41 -10.18 -26.79
CA ASN A 374 7.41 -9.47 -27.57
C ASN A 374 7.93 -9.08 -28.97
N SER A 375 9.22 -8.73 -29.10
CA SER A 375 9.85 -8.44 -30.41
C SER A 375 9.87 -9.66 -31.32
N SER A 376 10.18 -10.86 -30.79
CA SER A 376 10.13 -12.10 -31.57
C SER A 376 8.69 -12.44 -31.97
N ARG A 377 7.74 -12.40 -31.04
CA ARG A 377 6.32 -12.65 -31.33
C ARG A 377 5.71 -11.68 -32.32
N ILE A 378 6.11 -10.40 -32.30
CA ILE A 378 5.65 -9.40 -33.29
C ILE A 378 6.28 -9.66 -34.67
N ARG A 379 7.55 -10.09 -34.72
CA ARG A 379 8.20 -10.51 -35.97
C ARG A 379 7.53 -11.74 -36.57
N ASP A 380 7.26 -12.75 -35.75
CA ASP A 380 6.59 -13.99 -36.17
C ASP A 380 5.13 -13.71 -36.60
N ALA A 381 4.43 -12.81 -35.91
CA ALA A 381 3.08 -12.41 -36.30
C ALA A 381 3.04 -11.51 -37.56
N CYS A 382 4.03 -10.62 -37.78
CA CYS A 382 4.14 -9.81 -39.01
C CYS A 382 4.58 -10.73 -40.19
N SER A 383 5.41 -11.76 -39.99
CA SER A 383 5.80 -12.72 -41.07
C SER A 383 4.65 -13.66 -41.49
N ILE A 384 3.87 -14.19 -40.53
CA ILE A 384 2.70 -15.04 -40.80
C ILE A 384 1.62 -14.29 -41.56
N ARG A 385 1.46 -12.98 -41.30
CA ARG A 385 0.38 -12.17 -41.89
C ARG A 385 0.74 -11.52 -43.23
N CYS A 386 2.03 -11.29 -43.50
CA CYS A 386 2.47 -10.55 -44.69
C CYS A 386 3.21 -11.38 -45.75
N GLN A 387 3.50 -12.67 -45.52
CA GLN A 387 4.13 -13.60 -46.48
C GLN A 387 5.33 -13.03 -47.26
N LEU A 388 6.15 -12.17 -46.64
CA LEU A 388 7.37 -11.62 -47.24
C LEU A 388 8.58 -11.83 -46.33
N PRO A 389 9.80 -11.96 -46.91
CA PRO A 389 11.03 -12.14 -46.14
C PRO A 389 11.29 -10.96 -45.20
N THR A 390 11.88 -11.25 -44.05
CA THR A 390 12.00 -10.42 -42.85
C THR A 390 12.78 -9.10 -42.99
N ASP A 391 13.31 -8.79 -44.17
CA ASP A 391 14.43 -7.85 -44.28
C ASP A 391 14.06 -6.54 -45.00
N TRP A 392 12.81 -6.38 -45.44
CA TRP A 392 12.32 -5.15 -46.09
C TRP A 392 11.03 -4.67 -45.43
N GLY A 393 11.16 -3.66 -44.56
CA GLY A 393 10.11 -3.19 -43.67
C GLY A 393 8.90 -2.54 -44.38
N HIS A 394 7.71 -3.02 -44.05
CA HIS A 394 6.44 -2.39 -44.46
C HIS A 394 6.21 -1.06 -43.69
N PRO A 395 5.73 0.02 -44.34
CA PRO A 395 5.54 1.34 -43.70
C PRO A 395 4.66 1.35 -42.44
N SER A 396 3.75 0.37 -42.29
CA SER A 396 2.92 0.22 -41.10
C SER A 396 3.56 -0.61 -39.97
N CYS A 397 4.47 -1.56 -40.25
CA CYS A 397 5.26 -2.27 -39.21
C CYS A 397 6.38 -1.32 -38.67
N SER A 398 6.88 -0.37 -39.48
CA SER A 398 7.82 0.70 -39.04
C SER A 398 7.24 1.60 -37.95
N LYS A 399 5.97 2.04 -38.10
CA LYS A 399 5.30 2.88 -37.08
C LYS A 399 5.07 2.17 -35.74
N ALA A 400 4.92 0.85 -35.73
CA ALA A 400 4.80 0.09 -34.48
C ALA A 400 6.16 -0.03 -33.78
N TYR A 401 7.23 -0.20 -34.56
CA TYR A 401 8.60 -0.23 -34.07
C TYR A 401 9.05 1.14 -33.53
N ASP A 402 8.76 2.23 -34.26
CA ASP A 402 9.04 3.60 -33.81
C ASP A 402 8.30 3.94 -32.52
N ARG A 403 7.02 3.53 -32.38
CA ARG A 403 6.27 3.72 -31.11
C ARG A 403 6.87 2.96 -29.93
N LEU A 404 7.49 1.80 -30.17
CA LEU A 404 8.19 1.06 -29.12
C LEU A 404 9.53 1.72 -28.77
N ARG A 405 10.27 2.22 -29.76
CA ARG A 405 11.49 3.00 -29.54
C ARG A 405 11.22 4.30 -28.78
N ASP A 406 10.14 5.00 -29.11
CA ASP A 406 9.75 6.26 -28.44
C ASP A 406 9.24 6.02 -27.00
N ALA A 407 8.59 4.88 -26.75
CA ALA A 407 8.09 4.52 -25.41
C ALA A 407 9.17 3.97 -24.46
N TYR A 408 10.25 3.39 -24.99
CA TYR A 408 11.25 2.67 -24.18
C TYR A 408 12.71 3.15 -24.36
N GLY A 409 12.95 4.15 -25.21
CA GLY A 409 14.29 4.64 -25.56
C GLY A 409 15.01 3.78 -26.62
N PRO A 410 16.16 4.22 -27.16
CA PRO A 410 16.89 3.46 -28.17
C PRO A 410 17.36 2.10 -27.61
N PHE A 411 17.10 1.03 -28.36
CA PHE A 411 17.40 -0.37 -28.04
C PHE A 411 18.89 -0.71 -28.01
#